data_AF-A0A9X3SCZ3-F1
#
_entry.id   AF-A0A9X3SCZ3-F1
#
_cell.length_a   1.000
_cell.length_b   1.000
_cell.length_c   1.000
_cell.angle_alpha   90.00
_cell.angle_beta   90.00
_cell.angle_gamma   90.00
#
_symmetry.space_group_name_H-M   'P 1'
#
loop_
_entity.id
_entity.type
_entity.pdbx_description
1 polymer ?
#
loop_
_entity_poly.entity_id
_entity_poly.type
_entity_poly.pdbx_seq_one_letter_code
_entity_poly.pdbx_strand_id
1 'polypeptide(L)' 'MIEETRDEWTIHHFSQSNPVGPGQGFVPALLRRVADSIEELGDVDVQDITFSSEVTGEEDDLTMTVYYHRQPRRV' A
#
# COMPACT_ATOMS: atom_id res chain seq x y z
N MET A 1 35.34 18.65 2.45
CA MET A 1 34.76 17.62 3.32
C MET A 1 33.39 17.33 2.75
N ILE A 2 33.24 16.17 2.12
CA ILE A 2 32.03 15.75 1.41
C ILE A 2 30.97 15.42 2.48
N GLU A 3 29.88 16.18 2.48
CA GLU A 3 28.65 15.80 3.17
C GLU A 3 28.11 14.60 2.40
N GLU A 4 28.42 13.39 2.87
CA GLU A 4 27.63 12.22 2.49
C GLU A 4 26.20 12.54 2.95
N THR A 5 25.39 13.05 2.03
CA THR A 5 23.94 12.94 2.14
C THR A 5 23.69 11.45 2.22
N ARG A 6 23.51 10.94 3.44
CA ARG A 6 22.90 9.62 3.63
C ARG A 6 21.66 9.68 2.76
N ASP A 7 21.65 8.95 1.64
CA ASP A 7 20.47 8.79 0.81
C ASP A 7 19.36 8.39 1.78
N GLU A 8 18.50 9.35 2.10
CA GLU A 8 17.52 9.23 3.17
C GLU A 8 16.53 8.21 2.63
N TRP A 9 16.73 6.95 3.01
CA TRP A 9 15.98 5.80 2.52
C TRP A 9 14.51 5.99 2.92
N THR A 10 13.78 6.74 2.11
CA THR A 10 12.44 7.19 2.42
C THR A 10 11.49 6.02 2.18
N ILE A 11 10.76 5.64 3.22
CA ILE A 11 9.62 4.73 3.09
C ILE A 11 8.43 5.58 2.63
N HIS A 12 7.91 5.28 1.45
CA HIS A 12 6.64 5.81 0.99
C HIS A 12 5.53 4.84 1.37
N HIS A 13 4.30 5.35 1.50
CA HIS A 13 3.15 4.49 1.74
C HIS A 13 1.88 5.03 1.08
N PHE A 14 0.92 4.13 0.82
CA PHE A 14 -0.46 4.48 0.48
C PHE A 14 -1.41 3.46 1.11
N SER A 15 -2.65 3.89 1.38
CA SER A 15 -3.71 3.03 1.89
C SER A 15 -4.88 2.98 0.90
N GLN A 16 -5.50 1.82 0.79
CA GLN A 16 -6.65 1.56 -0.10
C GLN A 16 -7.73 0.79 0.67
N SER A 17 -8.97 1.13 0.37
CA SER A 17 -10.18 0.47 0.87
C SER A 17 -11.18 0.34 -0.28
N ASN A 18 -12.12 -0.59 -0.16
CA ASN A 18 -13.23 -0.64 -1.11
C ASN A 18 -14.20 0.55 -0.87
N PRO A 19 -14.91 1.01 -1.90
CA PRO A 19 -15.96 2.00 -1.76
C PRO A 19 -17.03 1.53 -0.77
N VAL A 20 -17.59 2.47 -0.02
CA VAL A 20 -18.70 2.22 0.90
C VAL A 20 -19.90 1.65 0.14
N GLY A 21 -20.53 0.63 0.73
CA GLY A 21 -21.73 -0.02 0.20
C GLY A 21 -21.48 -1.48 -0.16
N PRO A 22 -22.34 -2.07 -1.02
CA PRO A 22 -22.29 -3.50 -1.32
C PRO A 22 -20.91 -3.95 -1.83
N GLY A 23 -20.29 -4.87 -1.12
CA GLY A 23 -18.97 -5.41 -1.46
C GLY A 23 -17.79 -4.61 -0.92
N GLN A 24 -18.03 -3.67 0.01
CA GLN A 24 -17.00 -3.04 0.83
C GLN A 24 -16.10 -4.09 1.50
N GLY A 25 -16.70 -5.17 2.02
CA GLY A 25 -16.01 -6.29 2.66
C GLY A 25 -15.36 -7.30 1.69
N PHE A 26 -15.41 -7.09 0.37
CA PHE A 26 -14.88 -8.06 -0.59
C PHE A 26 -13.35 -8.00 -0.70
N VAL A 27 -12.67 -8.85 0.07
CA VAL A 27 -11.21 -9.02 0.06
C VAL A 27 -10.64 -9.20 -1.36
N PRO A 28 -11.21 -10.04 -2.26
CA PRO A 28 -10.66 -10.20 -3.61
C PRO A 28 -10.77 -8.93 -4.47
N ALA A 29 -11.75 -8.06 -4.22
CA ALA A 29 -11.86 -6.78 -4.91
C ALA A 29 -10.77 -5.83 -4.42
N LEU A 30 -10.53 -5.77 -3.11
CA LEU A 30 -9.50 -4.94 -2.50
C LEU A 30 -8.09 -5.33 -3.00
N LEU A 31 -7.79 -6.63 -3.05
CA LEU A 31 -6.50 -7.12 -3.55
C LEU A 31 -6.23 -6.69 -5.00
N ARG A 32 -7.24 -6.72 -5.87
CA ARG A 32 -7.09 -6.26 -7.26
C ARG A 32 -6.82 -4.76 -7.33
N ARG A 33 -7.57 -3.94 -6.56
CA ARG A 33 -7.34 -2.49 -6.51
C ARG A 33 -5.94 -2.13 -6.03
N VAL A 34 -5.46 -2.84 -5.00
CA VAL A 34 -4.09 -2.66 -4.49
C VAL A 34 -3.06 -3.05 -5.55
N ALA A 35 -3.27 -4.16 -6.26
CA ALA A 35 -2.41 -4.58 -7.35
C ALA A 35 -2.36 -3.51 -8.47
N ASP A 36 -3.51 -3.01 -8.91
CA ASP A 36 -3.60 -1.94 -9.92
C ASP A 36 -2.81 -0.68 -9.47
N SER A 37 -2.96 -0.28 -8.20
CA SER A 37 -2.20 0.86 -7.64
C SER A 37 -0.69 0.60 -7.56
N ILE A 38 -0.25 -0.62 -7.29
CA ILE A 38 1.18 -0.97 -7.31
C ILE A 38 1.72 -0.89 -8.75
N GLU A 39 0.97 -1.38 -9.74
CA GLU A 39 1.37 -1.29 -11.15
C GLU A 39 1.52 0.17 -11.61
N GLU A 40 0.62 1.06 -11.18
CA GLU A 40 0.69 2.50 -11.47
C GLU A 40 1.92 3.20 -10.87
N LEU A 41 2.51 2.67 -9.79
CA LEU A 41 3.70 3.25 -9.19
C LEU A 41 4.97 3.04 -10.04
N GLY A 42 4.96 2.04 -10.94
CA GLY A 42 6.10 1.67 -11.78
C GLY A 42 7.14 0.83 -11.03
N ASP A 43 8.42 1.08 -11.30
CA ASP A 43 9.53 0.34 -10.69
C ASP A 43 9.74 0.78 -9.23
N VAL A 44 9.14 0.04 -8.31
CA VAL A 44 9.24 0.24 -6.86
C VAL A 44 9.53 -1.08 -6.15
N ASP A 45 10.23 -1.01 -5.02
CA ASP A 45 10.44 -2.16 -4.12
C ASP A 45 9.41 -2.12 -3.00
N VAL A 46 8.47 -3.07 -2.98
CA VAL A 46 7.46 -3.18 -1.93
C VAL A 46 8.12 -3.78 -0.69
N GLN A 47 8.15 -3.00 0.38
CA GLN A 47 8.74 -3.41 1.65
C GLN A 47 7.75 -4.24 2.49
N ASP A 48 6.51 -3.79 2.61
CA ASP A 48 5.50 -4.43 3.45
C ASP A 48 4.07 -4.09 2.97
N ILE A 49 3.12 -4.96 3.31
CA ILE A 49 1.69 -4.74 3.10
C ILE A 49 0.94 -5.15 4.36
N THR A 50 0.27 -4.21 5.01
CA THR A 50 -0.57 -4.47 6.17
C THR A 50 -2.04 -4.54 5.78
N PHE A 51 -2.81 -5.34 6.51
CA PHE A 51 -4.26 -5.47 6.37
C PHE A 51 -4.91 -5.15 7.71
N SER A 52 -5.87 -4.24 7.70
CA SER A 52 -6.70 -3.89 8.85
C SER A 52 -8.17 -4.11 8.52
N SER A 53 -8.91 -4.63 9.49
CA SER A 53 -10.35 -4.83 9.42
C SER A 53 -10.97 -4.21 10.65
N GLU A 54 -11.91 -3.29 10.46
CA GLU A 54 -12.73 -2.73 11.52
C GLU A 54 -14.19 -3.17 11.31
N VAL A 55 -14.84 -3.62 12.39
CA VAL A 55 -16.25 -4.00 12.32
C VAL A 55 -17.08 -2.72 12.28
N THR A 56 -17.67 -2.43 11.12
CA THR A 56 -18.66 -1.37 10.96
C THR A 56 -20.05 -1.98 10.78
N GLY A 57 -21.11 -1.20 11.02
CA GLY A 57 -22.47 -1.74 11.21
C GLY A 57 -23.08 -2.47 10.00
N GLU A 58 -22.52 -2.34 8.79
CA GLU A 58 -23.06 -2.95 7.56
C GLU A 58 -22.12 -4.01 6.97
N GLU A 59 -20.87 -3.65 6.69
CA GLU A 59 -19.80 -4.56 6.25
C GLU A 59 -18.49 -4.21 6.95
N ASP A 60 -17.54 -5.15 7.02
CA ASP A 60 -16.22 -4.87 7.56
C ASP A 60 -15.53 -3.77 6.72
N ASP A 61 -14.97 -2.76 7.39
CA ASP A 61 -14.14 -1.77 6.74
C ASP A 61 -12.72 -2.34 6.58
N LEU A 62 -12.45 -2.79 5.36
CA LEU A 62 -11.20 -3.41 4.99
C LEU A 62 -10.26 -2.38 4.39
N THR A 63 -9.08 -2.24 4.99
CA THR A 63 -8.04 -1.35 4.51
C THR A 63 -6.72 -2.10 4.37
N MET A 64 -6.04 -1.89 3.25
CA MET A 64 -4.66 -2.35 3.04
C MET A 64 -3.73 -1.16 2.90
N THR A 65 -2.60 -1.19 3.60
CA THR A 65 -1.55 -0.17 3.47
C THR A 65 -0.29 -0.80 2.91
N VAL A 66 0.22 -0.21 1.83
CA VAL A 66 1.45 -0.65 1.16
C VAL A 66 2.58 0.31 1.54
N TYR A 67 3.70 -0.25 1.98
CA TYR A 67 4.94 0.48 2.25
C TYR A 67 5.99 0.11 1.19
N TYR A 68 6.61 1.10 0.57
CA TYR A 68 7.47 0.87 -0.59
C TYR A 68 8.60 1.90 -0.72
N HIS A 69 9.59 1.57 -1.55
CA HIS A 69 10.71 2.43 -1.91
C HIS A 69 10.70 2.74 -3.41
N ARG A 70 10.92 4.00 -3.77
CA ARG A 70 11.02 4.46 -5.16
C ARG A 70 12.34 4.10 -5.83
N GLN A 71 13.36 3.78 -5.03
CA GLN A 71 14.64 3.30 -5.52
C GLN A 71 14.79 1.84 -5.07
N PRO A 72 14.80 0.87 -5.99
CA PRO A 72 15.01 -0.53 -5.63
C PRO A 72 16.37 -0.68 -4.95
N ARG A 73 16.47 -1.57 -3.94
CA ARG A 73 17.76 -1.94 -3.34
C ARG A 73 18.71 -2.35 -4.46
N ARG A 74 19.84 -1.63 -4.60
CA ARG A 74 20.96 -2.11 -5.42
C ARG A 74 21.40 -3.44 -4.82
N VAL A 75 21.02 -4.53 -5.48
CA VAL A 75 21.51 -5.90 -5.21
C VAL A 75 22.90 -6.09 -5.78
#